data_AF-A0AAE4V4W6-F1
#
_entry.id   AF-A0AAE4V4W6-F1
#
_cell.length_a   1.000
_cell.length_b   1.000
_cell.length_c   1.000
_cell.angle_alpha   90.00
_cell.angle_beta   90.00
_cell.angle_gamma   90.00
#
_symmetry.space_group_name_H-M   'P 1'
#
loop_
_entity.id
_entity.type
_entity.pdbx_description
1 polymer ?
#
loop_
_entity_poly.entity_id
_entity_poly.type
_entity_poly.pdbx_seq_one_letter_code
_entity_poly.pdbx_strand_id
1 'polypeptide(L)'
;MPSTLLSRQQAKLIAVTEFWDWQLHARCRSTGSATFFAPDDEPAGQRIRRENDAKKICGDCPVEAHCLAHVLGTPNRTGCGAE
;
A
#
# COMPACT_ATOMS: atom_id res chain seq x y z
N MET A 1 -2.73 51.76 -6.41
CA MET A 1 -2.09 50.62 -7.08
C MET A 1 -1.60 49.65 -6.01
N PRO A 2 -2.33 48.59 -5.65
CA PRO A 2 -1.84 47.64 -4.66
C PRO A 2 -0.81 46.72 -5.32
N SER A 3 0.36 46.62 -4.69
CA SER A 3 1.47 45.77 -5.11
C SER A 3 1.08 44.29 -5.06
N THR A 4 1.23 43.60 -6.18
CA THR A 4 1.13 42.15 -6.28
C THR A 4 2.35 41.51 -5.61
N LEU A 5 2.23 41.22 -4.32
CA LEU A 5 3.21 40.39 -3.61
C LEU A 5 3.15 38.97 -4.19
N LEU A 6 4.26 38.53 -4.80
CA LEU A 6 4.46 37.14 -5.20
C LEU A 6 4.24 36.24 -3.98
N SER A 7 3.15 35.48 -4.00
CA SER A 7 2.90 34.40 -3.05
C SER A 7 3.99 33.34 -3.23
N ARG A 8 4.99 33.38 -2.36
CA ARG A 8 6.08 32.41 -2.28
C ARG A 8 5.45 31.06 -1.91
N GLN A 9 5.16 30.24 -2.91
CA GLN A 9 4.61 28.89 -2.74
C GLN A 9 5.55 28.11 -1.80
N GLN A 10 5.11 27.85 -0.58
CA GLN A 10 5.90 27.13 0.42
C GLN A 10 5.97 25.66 0.02
N ALA A 11 7.12 25.23 -0.50
CA ALA A 11 7.45 23.81 -0.60
C ALA A 11 7.76 23.31 0.82
N LYS A 12 6.77 22.69 1.47
CA LYS A 12 6.96 22.04 2.77
C LYS A 12 7.91 20.86 2.55
N LEU A 13 9.13 20.95 3.07
CA LEU A 13 10.03 19.80 3.16
C LEU A 13 9.42 18.81 4.15
N ILE A 14 8.97 17.66 3.64
CA ILE A 14 8.46 16.57 4.46
C ILE A 14 9.63 15.61 4.69
N ALA A 15 9.86 15.21 5.94
CA ALA A 15 10.85 14.18 6.25
C ALA A 15 10.45 12.86 5.57
N VAL A 16 11.42 12.15 5.01
CA VAL A 16 11.16 10.91 4.24
C VAL A 16 10.43 9.86 5.09
N THR A 17 10.62 9.84 6.40
CA THR A 17 9.90 8.95 7.33
C THR A 17 8.40 9.19 7.32
N GLU A 18 7.97 10.46 7.39
CA GLU A 18 6.55 10.86 7.39
C GLU A 18 5.84 10.47 6.08
N PHE A 19 6.58 10.30 4.98
CA PHE A 19 6.03 9.82 3.71
C PHE A 19 5.67 8.31 3.74
N TRP A 20 6.32 7.53 4.61
CA TRP A 20 6.14 6.08 4.71
C TRP A 20 5.30 5.63 5.93
N ASP A 21 4.89 6.55 6.80
CA ASP A 21 4.16 6.25 8.04
C ASP A 21 2.82 5.53 7.84
N TRP A 22 2.19 5.69 6.67
CA TRP A 22 0.97 4.95 6.33
C TRP A 22 1.21 3.43 6.38
N GLN A 23 2.42 2.95 6.09
CA GLN A 23 2.74 1.51 6.15
C GLN A 23 2.63 0.94 7.57
N LEU A 24 2.86 1.77 8.60
CA LEU A 24 2.71 1.36 10.00
C LEU A 24 1.27 1.03 10.36
N HIS A 25 0.31 1.59 9.62
CA HIS A 25 -1.12 1.41 9.82
C HIS A 25 -1.71 0.29 8.95
N ALA A 26 -0.87 -0.40 8.16
CA ALA A 26 -1.31 -1.49 7.30
C ALA A 26 -1.62 -2.76 8.11
N ARG A 27 -2.85 -3.29 7.98
CA ARG A 27 -3.27 -4.53 8.65
C ARG A 27 -2.45 -5.74 8.25
N CYS A 28 -2.01 -5.80 6.98
CA CYS A 28 -1.21 -6.90 6.45
C CYS A 28 0.11 -7.11 7.20
N ARG A 29 0.65 -6.06 7.83
CA ARG A 29 1.92 -6.11 8.58
C ARG A 29 1.88 -7.11 9.74
N SER A 30 0.72 -7.34 10.34
CA SER A 30 0.56 -8.27 11.47
C SER A 30 0.12 -9.68 11.08
N THR A 31 -0.22 -9.93 9.81
CA THR A 31 -0.86 -11.20 9.41
C THR A 31 0.12 -12.30 8.97
N GLY A 32 1.41 -11.97 8.82
CA GLY A 32 2.44 -12.91 8.37
C GLY A 32 2.55 -12.97 6.84
N SER A 33 3.76 -13.22 6.34
CA SER A 33 4.07 -13.15 4.90
C SER A 33 3.42 -14.27 4.08
N ALA A 34 3.22 -15.46 4.66
CA ALA A 34 2.65 -16.62 3.96
C ALA A 34 1.23 -16.38 3.41
N THR A 35 0.48 -15.41 3.93
CA THR A 35 -0.83 -15.03 3.39
C THR A 35 -0.72 -14.31 2.04
N PHE A 36 0.38 -13.59 1.81
CA PHE A 36 0.54 -12.75 0.61
C PHE A 36 1.48 -13.36 -0.44
N PHE A 37 2.31 -14.32 -0.03
CA PHE A 37 3.30 -14.97 -0.91
C PHE A 37 3.04 -16.47 -0.97
N ALA A 38 2.74 -16.97 -2.17
CA ALA A 38 2.55 -18.39 -2.42
C ALA A 38 3.88 -19.14 -2.34
N PRO A 39 3.90 -20.39 -1.83
CA PRO A 39 4.99 -21.32 -2.09
C PRO A 39 4.97 -21.79 -3.56
N ASP A 40 6.11 -22.24 -4.08
CA ASP A 40 6.27 -22.60 -5.50
C ASP A 40 5.26 -23.68 -5.97
N ASP A 41 4.95 -24.65 -5.11
CA ASP A 41 4.07 -25.79 -5.42
C ASP A 41 2.69 -25.70 -4.74
N GLU A 42 2.08 -24.50 -4.70
CA GLU A 42 0.76 -24.30 -4.09
C GLU A 42 -0.38 -24.94 -4.91
N PRO A 43 -1.16 -25.89 -4.33
CA PRO A 43 -2.33 -26.43 -5.03
C PRO A 43 -3.39 -25.35 -5.24
N ALA A 44 -4.09 -25.38 -6.39
CA ALA A 44 -5.05 -24.34 -6.76
C ALA A 44 -6.13 -24.05 -5.69
N GLY A 45 -6.61 -25.07 -4.97
CA GLY A 45 -7.57 -24.89 -3.88
C GLY A 45 -6.98 -24.14 -2.68
N GLN A 46 -5.70 -24.33 -2.38
CA GLN A 46 -4.99 -23.58 -1.33
C GLN A 46 -4.75 -22.14 -1.79
N ARG A 47 -4.37 -21.95 -3.06
CA ARG A 47 -4.24 -20.63 -3.69
C ARG A 47 -5.49 -19.78 -3.53
N ILE A 48 -6.65 -20.34 -3.89
CA ILE A 48 -7.93 -19.62 -3.78
C ILE A 48 -8.23 -19.23 -2.32
N ARG A 49 -7.96 -20.11 -1.35
CA ARG A 49 -8.17 -19.82 0.07
C ARG A 49 -7.25 -18.70 0.54
N ARG A 50 -5.96 -18.79 0.23
CA ARG A 50 -4.96 -17.78 0.58
C ARG A 50 -5.29 -16.43 -0.04
N GLU A 51 -5.64 -16.38 -1.32
CA GLU A 51 -6.04 -15.16 -2.02
C GLU A 51 -7.30 -14.55 -1.39
N ASN A 52 -8.31 -15.37 -1.05
CA ASN A 52 -9.51 -14.88 -0.37
C ASN A 52 -9.21 -14.30 1.02
N ASP A 53 -8.31 -14.93 1.78
CA ASP A 53 -7.93 -14.45 3.10
C ASP A 53 -7.09 -13.17 3.01
N ALA A 54 -6.18 -13.09 2.04
CA ALA A 54 -5.46 -11.85 1.72
C ALA A 54 -6.43 -10.70 1.36
N LYS A 55 -7.42 -10.98 0.50
CA LYS A 55 -8.44 -10.01 0.09
C LYS A 55 -9.25 -9.49 1.27
N LYS A 56 -9.65 -10.34 2.22
CA LYS A 56 -10.37 -9.90 3.44
C LYS A 56 -9.52 -8.93 4.27
N ILE A 57 -8.24 -9.25 4.46
CA ILE A 57 -7.33 -8.39 5.24
C ILE A 57 -7.15 -7.02 4.57
N CYS A 58 -6.97 -7.02 3.25
CA CYS A 58 -6.80 -5.80 2.47
C CYS A 58 -8.08 -4.97 2.40
N GLY A 59 -9.26 -5.59 2.26
CA GLY A 59 -10.54 -4.90 2.13
C GLY A 59 -10.95 -4.10 3.37
N ASP A 60 -10.49 -4.51 4.56
CA ASP A 60 -10.74 -3.76 5.81
C ASP A 60 -9.56 -2.85 6.20
N CYS A 61 -8.56 -2.68 5.32
CA CYS A 61 -7.32 -1.98 5.63
C CYS A 61 -7.47 -0.46 5.50
N PRO A 62 -7.17 0.34 6.55
CA PRO A 62 -7.37 1.78 6.51
C PRO A 62 -6.46 2.52 5.52
N VAL A 63 -5.42 1.86 5.01
CA VAL A 63 -4.42 2.44 4.09
C VAL A 63 -4.49 1.86 2.68
N GLU A 64 -5.61 1.21 2.32
CA GLU A 64 -5.82 0.61 0.99
C GLU A 64 -5.48 1.57 -0.16
N ALA A 65 -6.02 2.80 -0.12
CA ALA A 65 -5.78 3.79 -1.17
C ALA A 65 -4.30 4.19 -1.32
N HIS A 66 -3.60 4.36 -0.20
CA HIS A 66 -2.16 4.70 -0.20
C HIS A 66 -1.32 3.51 -0.70
N CYS A 67 -1.68 2.30 -0.28
CA CYS A 67 -1.04 1.07 -0.70
C CYS A 67 -1.17 0.86 -2.22
N LEU A 68 -2.38 1.02 -2.75
CA LEU A 68 -2.64 0.88 -4.18
C LEU A 68 -1.86 1.91 -5.01
N ALA A 69 -1.89 3.19 -4.59
CA ALA A 69 -1.13 4.24 -5.27
C ALA A 69 0.38 3.96 -5.26
N HIS A 70 0.90 3.44 -4.14
CA HIS A 70 2.30 3.06 -4.03
C HIS A 70 2.67 1.93 -5.01
N VAL A 71 1.91 0.84 -5.02
CA VAL A 71 2.17 -0.34 -5.88
C VAL A 71 2.08 0.02 -7.36
N LEU A 72 1.09 0.82 -7.75
CA LEU A 72 0.92 1.28 -9.13
C LEU A 72 2.06 2.21 -9.58
N GLY A 73 2.68 2.93 -8.64
CA GLY A 73 3.84 3.78 -8.89
C GLY A 73 5.18 3.03 -8.96
N THR A 74 5.23 1.76 -8.54
CA THR A 74 6.47 0.97 -8.50
C THR A 74 6.58 -0.05 -9.65
N PRO A 75 7.76 -0.22 -10.28
CA PRO A 75 7.96 -1.17 -11.37
C PRO A 75 8.00 -2.64 -10.93
N ASN A 76 8.23 -2.90 -9.64
CA ASN A 76 8.16 -4.21 -9.01
C ASN A 76 6.75 -4.39 -8.43
N ARG A 77 5.92 -5.22 -9.09
CA ARG A 77 4.59 -5.60 -8.60
C ARG A 77 4.67 -7.01 -8.02
N THR A 78 4.85 -7.12 -6.70
CA THR A 78 4.71 -8.42 -6.02
C THR A 78 3.82 -8.25 -4.79
N GLY A 79 2.68 -8.96 -4.79
CA GLY A 79 1.64 -8.92 -3.76
C GLY A 79 0.26 -8.65 -4.37
N CYS A 80 -0.75 -9.46 -4.00
CA CYS A 80 -2.10 -9.42 -4.55
C CYS A 80 -2.66 -7.99 -4.67
N GLY A 81 -2.64 -7.46 -5.90
CA GLY A 81 -3.57 -6.44 -6.33
C GLY A 81 -4.97 -7.02 -6.29
N ALA A 82 -5.89 -6.30 -5.68
CA ALA A 82 -7.29 -6.63 -5.65
C ALA A 82 -7.87 -6.52 -7.07
N GLU A 83 -8.08 -7.67 -7.70
CA GLU A 83 -9.17 -7.95 -8.65
C GLU A 83 -9.84 -9.25 -8.21
#